data_AF-J5GFK3-F1
#
_entry.id   AF-J5GFK3-F1
#
_cell.length_a   1.000
_cell.length_b   1.000
_cell.length_c   1.000
_cell.angle_alpha   90.00
_cell.angle_beta   90.00
_cell.angle_gamma   90.00
#
_symmetry.space_group_name_H-M   'P 1'
#
loop_
_entity.id
_entity.type
_entity.pdbx_description
1 polymer ?
#
loop_
_entity_poly.entity_id
_entity_poly.type
_entity_poly.pdbx_seq_one_letter_code
_entity_poly.pdbx_strand_id
1 'polypeptide(L)' 'MTKNGGGRFVVMDIEDYERDHAEKKLLTKLQEAEEVVKDCEGWLNLDELKAMMEE' A
#
# COMPACT_ATOMS: atom_id res chain seq x y z
N MET A 1 -17.28 -11.23 20.55
CA MET A 1 -17.84 -10.68 21.81
C MET A 1 -17.56 -11.64 22.95
N THR A 2 -16.88 -11.21 24.01
CA THR A 2 -16.53 -12.11 25.13
C THR A 2 -17.27 -11.71 26.40
N LYS A 3 -17.93 -12.69 27.03
CA LYS A 3 -18.58 -12.50 28.34
C LYS A 3 -17.55 -12.37 29.48
N ASN A 4 -16.30 -12.79 29.25
CA ASN A 4 -15.19 -12.78 30.22
C ASN A 4 -13.95 -12.02 29.69
N GLY A 5 -14.14 -10.80 29.18
CA GLY A 5 -13.16 -9.72 29.36
C GLY A 5 -11.82 -9.75 28.62
N GLY A 6 -11.62 -10.63 27.64
CA GLY A 6 -10.44 -10.60 26.77
C GLY A 6 -10.88 -10.40 25.32
N GLY A 7 -10.92 -9.17 24.83
CA GLY A 7 -11.34 -8.85 23.46
C GLY A 7 -10.39 -9.46 22.43
N ARG A 8 -10.65 -10.71 22.02
CA ARG A 8 -9.86 -11.43 21.01
C ARG A 8 -10.50 -11.40 19.62
N PHE A 9 -11.78 -11.04 19.53
CA PHE A 9 -12.55 -11.09 18.29
C PHE A 9 -13.51 -9.91 18.19
N VAL A 10 -13.48 -9.25 17.04
CA VAL A 10 -14.40 -8.20 16.62
C VAL A 10 -15.30 -8.78 15.53
N VAL A 11 -16.59 -8.46 15.56
CA VAL A 11 -17.50 -8.71 14.44
C VAL A 11 -17.59 -7.39 13.69
N MET A 12 -17.21 -7.42 12.43
CA MET A 12 -17.23 -6.29 11.52
C MET A 12 -18.03 -6.70 10.29
N ASP A 13 -18.58 -5.72 9.58
CA ASP A 13 -19.12 -5.97 8.25
C ASP A 13 -18.01 -6.47 7.31
N ILE A 14 -18.36 -7.40 6.42
CA ILE A 14 -17.39 -7.99 5.51
C ILE A 14 -16.87 -6.97 4.50
N GLU A 15 -17.73 -6.07 4.02
CA GLU A 15 -17.36 -5.03 3.05
C GLU A 15 -16.40 -4.02 3.69
N ASP A 16 -16.65 -3.66 4.95
CA ASP A 16 -15.78 -2.76 5.72
C ASP A 16 -14.41 -3.41 5.97
N TYR A 17 -14.38 -4.69 6.33
CA TYR A 17 -13.13 -5.43 6.53
C TYR A 17 -12.28 -5.51 5.26
N GLU A 18 -12.90 -5.81 4.11
CA GLU A 18 -12.21 -5.88 2.83
C GLU A 18 -11.69 -4.51 2.38
N ARG A 19 -12.48 -3.46 2.56
CA ARG A 19 -12.08 -2.08 2.26
C ARG A 19 -10.87 -1.66 3.10
N ASP A 20 -10.92 -1.86 4.41
CA ASP A 20 -9.81 -1.55 5.32
C ASP A 20 -8.54 -2.32 4.96
N HIS A 21 -8.68 -3.57 4.52
CA HIS A 21 -7.54 -4.38 4.11
C HIS A 21 -6.93 -3.88 2.79
N ALA A 22 -7.77 -3.53 1.81
CA ALA A 22 -7.34 -2.96 0.55
C ALA A 22 -6.64 -1.60 0.76
N GLU A 23 -7.20 -0.74 1.61
CA GLU A 23 -6.63 0.55 1.95
C GLU A 23 -5.25 0.39 2.61
N LYS A 24 -5.13 -0.46 3.63
CA LYS A 24 -3.84 -0.75 4.28
C LYS A 24 -2.79 -1.24 3.28
N LYS A 25 -3.17 -2.12 2.36
CA LYS A 25 -2.26 -2.65 1.33
C LYS A 25 -1.78 -1.55 0.38
N LEU A 26 -2.68 -0.67 -0.05
CA LEU A 26 -2.33 0.47 -0.91
C LEU A 26 -1.40 1.44 -0.18
N LEU A 27 -1.68 1.76 1.09
CA LEU A 27 -0.84 2.63 1.91
C LEU A 27 0.57 2.06 2.11
N THR A 28 0.71 0.75 2.36
CA THR A 28 2.02 0.10 2.43
C THR A 28 2.80 0.24 1.12
N LYS A 29 2.13 0.08 -0.04
CA LYS A 29 2.78 0.25 -1.34
C LYS A 29 3.20 1.69 -1.62
N LEU A 30 2.41 2.67 -1.20
CA LEU A 30 2.78 4.08 -1.30
C LEU A 30 4.00 4.39 -0.43
N GLN A 31 4.02 3.91 0.81
CA GLN A 31 5.17 4.11 1.70
C GLN A 31 6.44 3.45 1.17
N GLU A 32 6.34 2.21 0.64
CA GLU A 32 7.47 1.55 -0.02
C GLU A 32 7.99 2.38 -1.19
N ALA A 33 7.10 2.92 -2.02
CA ALA A 33 7.48 3.77 -3.14
C ALA A 33 8.12 5.10 -2.67
N GLU A 34 7.56 5.75 -1.64
CA GLU A 34 8.11 6.98 -1.06
C GLU A 34 9.52 6.78 -0.52
N GLU A 35 9.79 5.68 0.19
CA GLU A 35 11.14 5.37 0.67
C GLU A 35 12.12 5.10 -0.49
N VAL A 36 11.68 4.45 -1.56
CA VAL A 36 12.50 4.27 -2.79
C VAL A 36 12.77 5.59 -3.50
N VAL A 37 11.83 6.52 -3.49
CA VAL A 37 11.97 7.85 -4.14
C VAL A 37 12.86 8.79 -3.32
N LYS A 38 12.98 8.58 -2.01
CA LYS A 38 13.63 9.52 -1.08
C LYS A 38 15.06 9.90 -1.46
N ASP A 39 15.82 8.97 -2.01
CA ASP A 39 17.20 9.21 -2.43
C ASP A 39 17.31 9.73 -3.87
N CYS A 40 16.19 9.78 -4.62
CA CYS A 40 16.10 10.16 -6.04
C CYS A 40 17.04 9.40 -6.99
N GLU A 41 17.71 8.36 -6.52
CA GLU A 41 18.63 7.52 -7.30
C GLU A 41 17.85 6.44 -8.07
N GLY A 42 18.10 6.30 -9.37
CA GLY A 42 17.54 5.21 -10.19
C GLY A 42 16.19 5.49 -10.88
N TRP A 43 15.64 6.71 -10.77
CA TRP A 43 14.46 7.12 -11.52
C TRP A 43 14.84 7.64 -12.90
N LEU A 44 14.17 7.15 -13.93
CA LEU A 44 14.37 7.63 -15.30
C LEU A 44 13.69 8.99 -15.48
N ASN A 45 14.38 9.89 -16.16
CA ASN A 45 13.75 11.10 -16.67
C ASN A 45 12.88 10.80 -17.90
N LEU A 46 12.05 11.77 -18.30
CA LEU A 46 11.10 11.61 -19.40
C LEU A 46 11.78 11.23 -20.73
N ASP A 47 12.99 11.74 -20.97
CA ASP A 47 13.71 11.50 -22.21
C ASP A 47 14.38 10.12 -22.21
N GLU A 48 14.93 9.68 -21.08
CA GLU A 48 15.43 8.31 -20.88
C GLU A 48 14.31 7.26 -21.03
N LEU A 49 13.13 7.54 -20.48
CA LEU A 49 11.98 6.65 -20.60
C LEU A 49 11.49 6.52 -22.05
N LYS A 50 11.40 7.63 -22.79
CA LYS A 50 11.00 7.63 -24.20
C LYS A 50 11.99 6.82 -25.04
N ALA A 51 13.29 6.99 -24.81
CA ALA A 51 14.33 6.26 -25.53
C ALA A 51 14.21 4.73 -25.34
N MET A 52 13.78 4.25 -24.16
CA MET A 52 13.56 2.82 -23.91
C MET A 52 12.28 2.25 -24.52
N MET A 53 11.26 3.09 -24.78
CA MET A 53 9.98 2.65 -25.36
C MET A 53 9.95 2.71 -26.89
N GLU A 54 10.93 3.38 -27.51
CA GLU A 54 11.09 3.47 -28.97
C GLU A 54 11.92 2.29 -29.56
N GLU A 55 12.40 1.36 -28.71
CA GLU A 55 13.01 0.06 -29.06
C GLU A 55 11.99 -1.10 -28.95
#